data_AF-A0A524MQ62-F1
#
_entry.id   AF-A0A524MQ62-F1
#
_cell.length_a   1.000
_cell.length_b   1.000
_cell.length_c   1.000
_cell.angle_alpha   90.00
_cell.angle_beta   90.00
_cell.angle_gamma   90.00
#
_symmetry.space_group_name_H-M   'P 1'
#
loop_
_entity.id
_entity.type
_entity.pdbx_description
1 polymer ?
#
loop_
_entity_poly.entity_id
_entity_poly.type
_entity_poly.pdbx_seq_one_letter_code
_entity_poly.pdbx_strand_id
1 'polypeptide(L)'
;MRGIEHTGFIVNDLEKSINFYRKLGFNLLRKTSMPHAMMYLGETIIELSPGLNIQPHGFHLALYTDNIEEDVAKLTEQGIESTPLETAQGPLISRIKVGIVEYADPHPVDPKLVACMMPNMNWKRTTFKDPDGINIELWQRN
;
A
#
# COMPACT_ATOMS: atom_id res chain seq x y z
N MET A 1 20.38 3.86 12.61
CA MET A 1 19.53 3.04 11.71
C MET A 1 19.52 3.71 10.35
N ARG A 2 19.42 2.96 9.23
CA ARG A 2 19.50 3.52 7.86
C ARG A 2 18.16 3.56 7.11
N GLY A 3 17.21 2.71 7.49
CA GLY A 3 15.91 2.58 6.84
C GLY A 3 15.17 1.35 7.36
N ILE A 4 13.95 1.16 6.86
CA ILE A 4 13.21 -0.09 7.01
C ILE A 4 13.77 -1.07 5.99
N GLU A 5 14.11 -2.28 6.40
CA GLU A 5 14.64 -3.30 5.49
C GLU A 5 13.50 -4.06 4.79
N HIS A 6 12.53 -4.57 5.55
CA HIS A 6 11.27 -5.10 5.03
C HIS A 6 10.14 -4.96 6.06
N THR A 7 8.91 -5.17 5.60
CA THR A 7 7.74 -5.36 6.49
C THR A 7 7.23 -6.80 6.35
N GLY A 8 7.06 -7.49 7.48
CA GLY A 8 6.56 -8.86 7.51
C GLY A 8 5.05 -8.93 7.71
N PHE A 9 4.40 -9.77 6.91
CA PHE A 9 2.99 -10.11 7.02
C PHE A 9 2.85 -11.59 7.34
N ILE A 10 2.01 -11.85 8.32
CA ILE A 10 1.52 -13.19 8.55
C ILE A 10 0.30 -13.37 7.63
N VAL A 11 0.24 -14.47 6.89
CA VAL A 11 -0.83 -14.76 5.91
C VAL A 11 -1.47 -16.13 6.17
N ASN A 12 -2.74 -16.34 5.80
CA ASN A 12 -3.38 -17.66 6.01
C ASN A 12 -2.98 -18.66 4.90
N ASP A 13 -2.77 -18.18 3.67
CA ASP A 13 -2.34 -18.98 2.52
C ASP A 13 -1.21 -18.27 1.77
N LEU A 14 0.00 -18.86 1.84
CA LEU A 14 1.21 -18.28 1.26
C LEU A 14 1.13 -18.18 -0.28
N GLU A 15 0.60 -19.19 -0.96
CA GLU A 15 0.53 -19.17 -2.43
C GLU A 15 -0.53 -18.19 -2.93
N LYS A 16 -1.70 -18.18 -2.28
CA LYS A 16 -2.76 -17.21 -2.57
C LYS A 16 -2.24 -15.78 -2.39
N SER A 17 -1.46 -15.54 -1.34
CA SER A 17 -0.87 -14.23 -1.05
C SER A 17 0.20 -13.87 -2.08
N ILE A 18 1.13 -14.77 -2.41
CA ILE A 18 2.15 -14.52 -3.45
C ILE A 18 1.47 -14.16 -4.79
N ASN A 19 0.44 -14.90 -5.18
CA ASN A 19 -0.27 -14.65 -6.43
C ASN A 19 -1.02 -13.32 -6.40
N PHE A 20 -1.57 -12.92 -5.26
CA PHE A 20 -2.18 -11.61 -5.08
C PHE A 20 -1.14 -10.48 -5.16
N TYR A 21 -0.03 -10.55 -4.45
CA TYR A 21 0.97 -9.48 -4.50
C TYR A 21 1.63 -9.36 -5.89
N ARG A 22 1.73 -10.47 -6.65
CA ARG A 22 2.13 -10.43 -8.08
C ARG A 22 1.20 -9.60 -8.95
N LYS A 23 -0.11 -9.67 -8.71
CA LYS A 23 -1.11 -8.84 -9.40
C LYS A 23 -0.84 -7.35 -9.20
N LEU A 24 -0.38 -6.98 -8.00
CA LEU A 24 0.05 -5.62 -7.66
C LEU A 24 1.44 -5.23 -8.19
N GLY A 25 2.07 -6.08 -9.00
CA GLY A 25 3.40 -5.82 -9.58
C GLY A 25 4.58 -6.28 -8.72
N PHE A 26 4.35 -6.92 -7.58
CA PHE A 26 5.46 -7.48 -6.80
C PHE A 26 6.09 -8.68 -7.51
N ASN A 27 7.41 -8.76 -7.43
CA ASN A 27 8.19 -9.88 -7.94
C ASN A 27 8.68 -10.74 -6.77
N LEU A 28 8.82 -12.05 -6.99
CA LEU A 28 9.35 -12.96 -5.97
C LEU A 28 10.88 -12.81 -5.92
N LEU A 29 11.44 -12.48 -4.75
CA LEU A 29 12.88 -12.52 -4.49
C LEU A 29 13.32 -13.94 -4.12
N ARG A 30 12.64 -14.53 -3.15
CA ARG A 30 12.98 -15.84 -2.59
C ARG A 30 11.75 -16.47 -1.94
N LYS A 31 11.64 -17.79 -2.05
CA LYS A 31 10.74 -18.61 -1.26
C LYS A 31 11.54 -19.79 -0.69
N THR A 32 11.33 -20.13 0.58
CA THR A 32 12.09 -21.19 1.26
C THR A 32 11.24 -22.39 1.64
N SER A 33 11.90 -23.48 2.09
CA SER A 33 11.27 -24.72 2.56
C SER A 33 10.65 -24.59 3.95
N MET A 34 11.20 -23.74 4.83
CA MET A 34 10.43 -23.15 5.92
C MET A 34 9.54 -22.11 5.27
N PRO A 35 8.21 -22.26 5.25
CA PRO A 35 7.39 -21.53 4.30
C PRO A 35 7.44 -20.04 4.65
N HIS A 36 8.23 -19.27 3.92
CA HIS A 36 8.16 -17.82 3.86
C HIS A 36 8.56 -17.39 2.46
N ALA A 37 8.09 -16.22 2.04
CA ALA A 37 8.44 -15.62 0.77
C ALA A 37 8.82 -14.16 0.95
N MET A 38 9.92 -13.75 0.34
CA MET A 38 10.29 -12.35 0.20
C MET A 38 9.89 -11.88 -1.20
N MET A 39 9.16 -10.77 -1.27
CA MET A 39 8.72 -10.16 -2.52
C MET A 39 9.11 -8.69 -2.55
N TYR A 40 9.26 -8.13 -3.75
CA TYR A 40 9.69 -6.74 -3.92
C TYR A 40 8.88 -5.98 -4.98
N LEU A 41 8.74 -4.68 -4.76
CA LEU A 41 8.18 -3.69 -5.69
C LEU A 41 9.04 -2.42 -5.61
N GLY A 42 9.82 -2.14 -6.66
CA GLY A 42 10.87 -1.13 -6.60
C GLY A 42 11.87 -1.46 -5.48
N GLU A 43 12.09 -0.51 -4.56
CA GLU A 43 12.93 -0.70 -3.38
C GLU A 43 12.18 -1.26 -2.16
N THR A 44 10.86 -1.45 -2.26
CA THR A 44 10.04 -1.96 -1.15
C THR A 44 10.11 -3.48 -1.10
N ILE A 45 10.40 -4.03 0.09
CA ILE A 45 10.42 -5.47 0.34
C ILE A 45 9.33 -5.84 1.35
N ILE A 46 8.60 -6.91 1.06
CA ILE A 46 7.65 -7.52 1.97
C ILE A 46 8.06 -8.98 2.23
N GLU A 47 7.89 -9.42 3.46
CA GLU A 47 7.99 -10.83 3.84
C GLU A 47 6.58 -11.38 4.07
N LEU A 48 6.28 -12.54 3.49
CA LEU A 48 5.04 -13.29 3.68
C LEU A 48 5.37 -14.58 4.41
N SER A 49 4.83 -14.77 5.60
CA SER A 49 5.00 -15.96 6.43
C SER A 49 3.63 -16.53 6.77
N PRO A 50 3.35 -17.83 6.59
CA PRO A 50 2.08 -18.40 6.95
C PRO A 50 1.91 -18.41 8.47
N GLY A 51 0.69 -18.16 8.93
CA GLY A 51 0.32 -18.29 10.34
C GLY A 51 -1.06 -18.90 10.48
N LEU A 52 -1.36 -19.36 11.70
CA LEU A 52 -2.64 -20.00 12.00
C LEU A 52 -3.70 -18.94 12.32
N ASN A 53 -4.76 -18.87 11.50
CA ASN A 53 -6.02 -18.15 11.76
C ASN A 53 -5.86 -16.71 12.26
N ILE A 54 -5.34 -15.87 11.38
CA ILE A 54 -5.11 -14.46 11.68
C ILE A 54 -6.41 -13.71 11.40
N GLN A 55 -6.91 -12.99 12.40
CA GLN A 55 -7.94 -11.99 12.15
C GLN A 55 -7.32 -10.76 11.51
N PRO A 56 -8.06 -10.01 10.67
CA PRO A 56 -7.57 -8.74 10.15
C PRO A 56 -7.23 -7.80 11.31
N HIS A 57 -5.95 -7.49 11.48
CA HIS A 57 -5.52 -6.50 12.46
C HIS A 57 -5.73 -5.09 11.87
N GLY A 58 -5.88 -4.07 12.72
CA GLY A 58 -6.08 -2.66 12.33
C GLY A 58 -4.90 -1.99 11.62
N PHE A 59 -4.10 -2.76 10.89
CA PHE A 59 -2.94 -2.34 10.10
C PHE A 59 -3.34 -2.17 8.61
N HIS A 60 -2.63 -1.30 7.89
CA HIS A 60 -2.74 -1.16 6.45
C HIS A 60 -1.37 -0.98 5.79
N LEU A 61 -1.24 -1.43 4.54
CA LEU A 61 -0.10 -1.15 3.68
C LEU A 61 -0.48 -0.03 2.70
N ALA A 62 0.31 1.03 2.62
CA ALA A 62 0.10 2.10 1.64
C ALA A 62 1.12 1.99 0.51
N LEU A 63 0.62 1.76 -0.71
CA LEU A 63 1.38 1.83 -1.96
C LEU A 63 1.20 3.20 -2.60
N TYR A 64 2.14 3.59 -3.46
CA TYR A 64 2.03 4.82 -4.23
C TYR A 64 2.18 4.54 -5.73
N THR A 65 1.55 5.39 -6.54
CA THR A 65 1.57 5.32 -7.99
C THR A 65 1.60 6.73 -8.58
N ASP A 66 2.11 6.83 -9.81
CA ASP A 66 2.09 8.05 -10.61
C ASP A 66 0.76 8.22 -11.35
N ASN A 67 0.00 7.13 -11.59
CA ASN A 67 -1.27 7.15 -12.33
C ASN A 67 -2.29 6.20 -11.70
N ILE A 68 -3.06 6.70 -10.74
CA ILE A 68 -3.99 5.89 -9.98
C ILE A 68 -5.16 5.38 -10.83
N GLU A 69 -5.61 6.14 -11.83
CA GLU A 69 -6.68 5.71 -12.71
C GLU A 69 -6.30 4.47 -13.52
N GLU A 70 -5.07 4.46 -14.06
CA GLU A 70 -4.56 3.32 -14.81
C GLU A 70 -4.39 2.08 -13.92
N ASP A 71 -3.84 2.25 -12.72
CA ASP A 71 -3.64 1.12 -11.82
C ASP A 71 -4.96 0.60 -11.25
N VAL A 72 -5.94 1.45 -10.97
CA VAL A 72 -7.30 1.00 -10.59
C VAL A 72 -7.98 0.21 -11.72
N ALA A 73 -7.79 0.62 -12.98
CA ALA A 73 -8.28 -0.14 -14.12
C ALA A 73 -7.62 -1.54 -14.16
N LYS A 74 -6.30 -1.64 -13.99
CA LYS A 74 -5.59 -2.93 -13.92
C LYS A 74 -6.06 -3.80 -12.75
N LEU A 75 -6.26 -3.22 -11.57
CA LEU A 75 -6.81 -3.94 -10.41
C LEU A 75 -8.17 -4.55 -10.74
N THR A 76 -9.05 -3.75 -11.36
CA THR A 76 -10.40 -4.17 -11.76
C THR A 76 -10.34 -5.31 -12.78
N GLU A 77 -9.51 -5.20 -13.82
CA GLU A 77 -9.31 -6.25 -14.83
C GLU A 77 -8.80 -7.56 -14.22
N GLN A 78 -8.01 -7.48 -13.15
CA GLN A 78 -7.48 -8.63 -12.42
C GLN A 78 -8.45 -9.19 -11.36
N GLY A 79 -9.66 -8.63 -11.28
CA GLY A 79 -10.72 -9.03 -10.35
C GLY A 79 -10.52 -8.56 -8.91
N ILE A 80 -9.75 -7.48 -8.70
CA ILE A 80 -9.55 -6.86 -7.39
C ILE A 80 -10.48 -5.64 -7.29
N GLU A 81 -11.47 -5.73 -6.40
CA GLU A 81 -12.40 -4.64 -6.14
C GLU A 81 -11.77 -3.59 -5.22
N SER A 82 -11.84 -2.33 -5.65
CA SER A 82 -11.39 -1.17 -4.87
C SER A 82 -12.56 -0.25 -4.55
N THR A 83 -12.40 0.55 -3.50
CA THR A 83 -13.34 1.63 -3.18
C THR A 83 -13.31 2.71 -4.28
N PRO A 84 -14.38 3.51 -4.42
CA PRO A 84 -14.37 4.63 -5.36
C PRO A 84 -13.17 5.56 -5.12
N LEU A 85 -12.60 6.10 -6.20
CA LEU A 85 -11.50 7.06 -6.09
C LEU A 85 -11.93 8.28 -5.27
N GLU A 86 -11.18 8.55 -4.21
CA GLU A 86 -11.31 9.74 -3.39
C GLU A 86 -10.28 10.76 -3.84
N THR A 87 -10.72 11.98 -4.12
CA THR A 87 -9.84 13.08 -4.53
C THR A 87 -9.76 14.14 -3.45
N ALA A 88 -8.90 15.13 -3.66
CA ALA A 88 -8.79 16.35 -2.89
C ALA A 88 -10.11 17.09 -2.60
N GLN A 89 -11.17 16.86 -3.38
CA GLN A 89 -12.51 17.44 -3.21
C GLN A 89 -13.49 16.47 -2.52
N GLY A 90 -13.10 15.21 -2.33
CA GLY A 90 -13.89 14.21 -1.62
C GLY A 90 -13.90 14.46 -0.10
N PRO A 91 -14.93 13.99 0.61
CA PRO A 91 -15.12 14.29 2.03
C PRO A 91 -14.00 13.73 2.92
N LEU A 92 -13.44 12.55 2.60
CA LEU A 92 -12.36 11.99 3.41
C LEU A 92 -11.06 12.80 3.27
N ILE A 93 -10.59 13.04 2.05
CA ILE A 93 -9.35 13.81 1.84
C ILE A 93 -9.51 15.24 2.35
N SER A 94 -10.71 15.83 2.21
CA SER A 94 -11.03 17.13 2.82
C SER A 94 -10.89 17.10 4.35
N ARG A 95 -11.35 16.03 5.01
CA ARG A 95 -11.16 15.85 6.46
C ARG A 95 -9.70 15.67 6.83
N ILE A 96 -8.92 14.94 6.05
CA ILE A 96 -7.46 14.80 6.28
C ILE A 96 -6.81 16.17 6.26
N LYS A 97 -7.11 17.01 5.26
CA LYS A 97 -6.58 18.38 5.12
C LYS A 97 -6.88 19.24 6.35
N VAL A 98 -8.14 19.26 6.78
CA VAL A 98 -8.58 20.06 7.94
C VAL A 98 -8.06 19.47 9.26
N GLY A 99 -7.78 18.17 9.30
CA GLY A 99 -7.26 17.47 10.47
C GLY A 99 -5.75 17.61 10.69
N ILE A 100 -5.01 18.26 9.77
CA ILE A 100 -3.59 18.54 9.99
C ILE A 100 -3.45 19.64 11.02
N VAL A 101 -2.80 19.31 12.13
CA VAL A 101 -2.53 20.24 13.23
C VAL A 101 -1.08 20.72 13.26
N GLU A 102 -0.18 20.03 12.57
CA GLU A 102 1.26 20.30 12.58
C GLU A 102 1.90 19.79 11.28
N TYR A 103 2.88 20.55 10.77
CA TYR A 103 3.77 20.14 9.69
C TYR A 103 5.17 19.93 10.24
N ALA A 104 5.97 19.06 9.59
CA ALA A 104 7.34 18.81 10.02
C ALA A 104 8.19 20.09 9.94
N ASP A 105 9.01 20.35 10.96
CA ASP A 105 9.96 21.46 10.97
C ASP A 105 11.38 20.95 11.33
N PRO A 106 12.39 21.06 10.45
CA PRO A 106 12.31 21.65 9.11
C PRO A 106 11.51 20.77 8.14
N HIS A 107 10.92 21.40 7.12
CA HIS A 107 10.30 20.68 6.03
C HIS A 107 11.32 19.76 5.33
N PRO A 108 10.94 18.50 5.00
CA PRO A 108 11.78 17.64 4.20
C PRO A 108 11.94 18.22 2.78
N VAL A 109 13.06 17.93 2.14
CA VAL A 109 13.32 18.30 0.74
C VAL A 109 13.16 17.13 -0.23
N ASP A 110 13.06 15.90 0.30
CA ASP A 110 12.80 14.72 -0.50
C ASP A 110 11.40 14.84 -1.15
N PRO A 111 11.27 14.70 -2.48
CA PRO A 111 10.00 14.90 -3.17
C PRO A 111 8.86 14.01 -2.67
N LYS A 112 9.15 12.75 -2.33
CA LYS A 112 8.14 11.81 -1.83
C LYS A 112 7.66 12.22 -0.43
N LEU A 113 8.58 12.65 0.43
CA LEU A 113 8.23 13.17 1.75
C LEU A 113 7.42 14.47 1.66
N VAL A 114 7.80 15.39 0.76
CA VAL A 114 7.04 16.64 0.51
C VAL A 114 5.63 16.33 0.02
N ALA A 115 5.50 15.44 -0.98
CA ALA A 115 4.21 15.05 -1.53
C ALA A 115 3.32 14.35 -0.51
N CYS A 116 3.91 13.60 0.43
CA CYS A 116 3.20 12.99 1.58
C CYS A 116 2.78 14.01 2.63
N MET A 117 3.60 15.02 2.87
CA MET A 117 3.39 15.99 3.95
C MET A 117 2.32 17.03 3.59
N MET A 118 2.30 17.51 2.36
CA MET A 118 1.43 18.62 1.96
C MET A 118 0.30 18.15 1.04
N PRO A 119 -0.93 17.99 1.57
CA PRO A 119 -2.08 17.68 0.72
C PRO A 119 -2.29 18.74 -0.35
N ASN A 120 -2.48 18.30 -1.59
CA ASN A 120 -2.72 19.17 -2.72
C ASN A 120 -3.96 18.69 -3.52
N MET A 121 -4.16 19.23 -4.72
CA MET A 121 -5.29 18.84 -5.60
C MET A 121 -5.06 17.53 -6.37
N ASN A 122 -3.81 17.09 -6.48
CA ASN A 122 -3.41 15.85 -7.16
C ASN A 122 -3.56 14.62 -6.25
N TRP A 123 -3.78 14.82 -4.95
CA TRP A 123 -4.03 13.74 -4.02
C TRP A 123 -5.27 12.94 -4.42
N LYS A 124 -5.03 11.67 -4.74
CA LYS A 124 -6.04 10.67 -4.99
C LYS A 124 -5.74 9.43 -4.19
N ARG A 125 -6.79 8.74 -3.75
CA ARG A 125 -6.69 7.51 -2.99
C ARG A 125 -7.79 6.54 -3.40
N THR A 126 -7.45 5.26 -3.41
CA THR A 126 -8.44 4.19 -3.25
C THR A 126 -7.93 3.20 -2.21
N THR A 127 -8.82 2.32 -1.76
CA THR A 127 -8.48 1.22 -0.87
C THR A 127 -9.05 -0.09 -1.40
N PHE A 128 -8.33 -1.18 -1.16
CA PHE A 128 -8.78 -2.54 -1.47
C PHE A 128 -8.22 -3.49 -0.40
N LYS A 129 -8.55 -4.78 -0.50
CA LYS A 129 -8.13 -5.78 0.48
C LYS A 129 -7.26 -6.85 -0.13
N ASP A 130 -6.31 -7.33 0.65
CA ASP A 130 -5.57 -8.55 0.34
C ASP A 130 -6.41 -9.82 0.67
N PRO A 131 -5.91 -11.02 0.35
CA PRO A 131 -6.62 -12.28 0.57
C PRO A 131 -7.01 -12.56 2.02
N ASP A 132 -6.32 -11.94 2.98
CA ASP A 132 -6.50 -12.09 4.42
C ASP A 132 -7.22 -10.89 5.06
N GLY A 133 -7.68 -9.95 4.22
CA GLY A 133 -8.47 -8.80 4.63
C GLY A 133 -7.67 -7.58 5.10
N ILE A 134 -6.34 -7.61 4.97
CA ILE A 134 -5.46 -6.45 5.23
C ILE A 134 -5.90 -5.32 4.31
N ASN A 135 -6.03 -4.11 4.87
CA ASN A 135 -6.34 -2.93 4.06
C ASN A 135 -5.09 -2.52 3.29
N ILE A 136 -5.21 -2.39 1.97
CA ILE A 136 -4.20 -1.79 1.12
C ILE A 136 -4.73 -0.46 0.63
N GLU A 137 -3.95 0.60 0.83
CA GLU A 137 -4.21 1.91 0.24
C GLU A 137 -3.34 2.08 -1.00
N LEU A 138 -3.90 2.65 -2.06
CA LEU A 138 -3.14 3.12 -3.22
C LEU A 138 -3.26 4.63 -3.30
N TRP A 139 -2.13 5.31 -3.32
CA TRP A 139 -2.03 6.76 -3.29
C TRP A 139 -1.36 7.32 -4.54
N GLN A 140 -1.96 8.35 -5.11
CA GLN A 140 -1.25 9.28 -5.99
C GLN A 140 -1.16 10.62 -5.26
N ARG A 141 0.06 11.17 -5.15
CA ARG A 141 0.31 12.44 -4.44
C ARG A 141 1.10 13.46 -5.26
N ASN A 142 1.60 13.02 -6.41
CA ASN A 142 2.37 13.82 -7.36
C ASN A 142 1.45 14.29 -8.50
#